data_AF-A0A941LR33-F1
#
_entry.id   AF-A0A941LR33-F1
#
_cell.length_a   1.000
_cell.length_b   1.000
_cell.length_c   1.000
_cell.angle_alpha   90.00
_cell.angle_beta   90.00
_cell.angle_gamma   90.00
#
_symmetry.space_group_name_H-M   'P 1'
#
loop_
_entity.id
_entity.type
_entity.pdbx_description
1 polymer ?
#
loop_
_entity_poly.entity_id
_entity_poly.type
_entity_poly.pdbx_seq_one_letter_code
_entity_poly.pdbx_strand_id
1 'polypeptide(L)'
;MLYEVYKKIKRERGEEMALQLAGRLHATHVISLTESSALLAADLSLQHGLAMAEAMVYATGRDQEVEVITGDADLEGLPDVVYSK
;
A
#
# COMPACT_ATOMS: atom_id res chain seq x y z
N MET A 1 1.53 -1.33 2.68
CA MET A 1 2.20 -0.38 3.59
C MET A 1 2.52 -0.91 5.00
N LEU A 2 1.60 -0.93 5.98
CA LEU A 2 1.96 -1.28 7.38
C LEU A 2 2.61 -2.66 7.50
N TYR A 3 2.04 -3.66 6.83
CA TYR A 3 2.59 -5.02 6.75
C TYR A 3 4.03 -5.03 6.24
N GLU A 4 4.31 -4.34 5.14
CA GLU A 4 5.61 -4.36 4.47
C GLU A 4 6.68 -3.67 5.32
N VAL A 5 6.34 -2.51 5.90
CA VAL A 5 7.25 -1.78 6.79
C VAL A 5 7.56 -2.62 8.02
N TYR A 6 6.53 -3.15 8.71
CA TYR A 6 6.74 -3.98 9.89
C TYR A 6 7.57 -5.23 9.58
N LYS A 7 7.22 -5.97 8.53
CA LYS A 7 7.93 -7.19 8.11
C LYS A 7 9.39 -6.91 7.75
N LYS A 8 9.66 -5.87 6.96
CA LYS A 8 11.01 -5.50 6.53
C LYS A 8 11.88 -5.12 7.72
N ILE A 9 11.38 -4.22 8.57
CA ILE A 9 12.12 -3.75 9.74
C ILE A 9 12.32 -4.87 10.75
N LYS A 10 11.30 -5.70 11.02
CA LYS A 10 11.45 -6.83 11.94
C LYS A 10 12.54 -7.79 11.48
N ARG A 11 12.59 -8.09 10.17
CA ARG A 11 13.62 -8.95 9.58
C ARG A 11 15.03 -8.35 9.67
N GLU A 12 15.18 -7.03 9.51
CA GLU A 12 16.48 -6.37 9.40
C GLU A 12 17.01 -5.81 10.73
N ARG A 13 16.12 -5.42 11.65
CA ARG A 13 16.42 -4.63 12.85
C ARG A 13 15.76 -5.16 14.12
N GLY A 14 14.97 -6.24 14.04
CA GLY A 14 14.28 -6.83 15.18
C GLY A 14 12.92 -6.22 15.50
N GLU A 15 12.20 -6.88 16.40
CA GLU A 15 10.80 -6.58 16.71
C GLU A 15 10.58 -5.22 17.39
N GLU A 16 11.46 -4.84 18.31
CA GLU A 16 11.34 -3.57 19.03
C GLU A 16 11.33 -2.37 18.08
N MET A 17 12.29 -2.30 17.15
CA MET A 17 12.36 -1.23 16.14
C MET A 17 11.15 -1.28 15.21
N ALA A 18 10.67 -2.47 14.86
CA ALA A 18 9.51 -2.63 13.98
C ALA A 18 8.22 -2.09 14.62
N LEU A 19 8.00 -2.38 15.91
CA LEU A 19 6.85 -1.86 16.67
C LEU A 19 6.95 -0.34 16.86
N GLN A 20 8.14 0.20 17.14
CA GLN A 20 8.33 1.64 17.24
C GLN A 20 7.98 2.37 15.93
N LEU A 21 8.41 1.84 14.78
CA LEU A 21 8.08 2.43 13.47
C LEU A 21 6.61 2.22 13.08
N ALA A 22 6.03 1.06 13.37
CA ALA A 22 4.60 0.83 13.20
C ALA A 22 3.77 1.84 14.01
N GLY A 23 4.18 2.13 15.26
CA GLY A 23 3.57 3.17 16.09
C GLY A 23 3.63 4.56 15.46
N ARG A 24 4.73 4.92 14.78
CA ARG A 24 4.82 6.20 14.05
C ARG A 24 3.89 6.26 12.84
N LEU A 25 3.69 5.15 12.13
CA LEU A 25 2.73 5.09 11.02
C LEU A 25 1.29 5.33 11.49
N HIS A 26 0.95 4.92 12.72
CA HIS A 26 -0.36 5.21 13.32
C HIS A 26 -0.61 6.70 13.61
N ALA A 27 0.40 7.56 13.53
CA ALA A 27 0.19 9.01 13.54
C ALA A 27 -0.39 9.55 12.22
N THR A 28 -0.47 8.71 11.18
CA THR A 28 -1.15 9.00 9.91
C THR A 28 -2.54 8.37 9.89
N HIS A 29 -3.35 8.72 8.88
CA HIS A 29 -4.64 8.06 8.70
C HIS A 29 -4.45 6.67 8.07
N VAL A 30 -4.63 5.62 8.88
CA VAL A 30 -4.52 4.24 8.43
C VAL A 30 -5.89 3.75 7.97
N ILE A 31 -6.01 3.43 6.68
CA ILE A 31 -7.19 2.78 6.13
C ILE A 31 -7.16 1.28 6.47
N SER A 32 -8.24 0.78 7.05
CA SER A 32 -8.41 -0.63 7.39
C SER A 32 -8.61 -1.46 6.14
N LEU A 33 -7.99 -2.64 6.08
CA LEU A 33 -8.30 -3.64 5.07
C LEU A 33 -9.67 -4.26 5.36
N THR A 34 -10.63 -4.01 4.46
CA THR A 34 -11.98 -4.58 4.49
C THR A 34 -12.15 -5.63 3.40
N GLU A 35 -13.20 -6.44 3.48
CA GLU A 35 -13.58 -7.38 2.42
C GLU A 35 -13.77 -6.66 1.07
N SER A 36 -14.44 -5.50 1.06
CA SER A 36 -14.65 -4.71 -0.16
C SER A 36 -13.33 -4.26 -0.79
N SER A 37 -12.40 -3.72 0.01
CA SER A 37 -11.09 -3.29 -0.48
C SER A 37 -10.24 -4.46 -0.99
N ALA A 38 -10.38 -5.65 -0.39
CA ALA A 38 -9.67 -6.86 -0.83
C ALA A 38 -10.20 -7.37 -2.19
N LEU A 39 -11.52 -7.36 -2.38
CA LEU A 39 -12.14 -7.74 -3.66
C LEU A 39 -11.76 -6.76 -4.76
N LEU A 40 -11.84 -5.45 -4.49
CA LEU A 40 -11.42 -4.41 -5.44
C LEU A 40 -9.94 -4.56 -5.83
N ALA A 41 -9.05 -4.83 -4.86
CA ALA A 41 -7.65 -5.06 -5.14
C ALA A 41 -7.42 -6.30 -6.02
N ALA A 42 -8.18 -7.38 -5.82
CA ALA A 42 -8.09 -8.56 -6.67
C ALA A 42 -8.48 -8.26 -8.12
N ASP A 43 -9.57 -7.52 -8.32
CA ASP A 43 -10.02 -7.10 -9.66
C ASP A 43 -8.97 -6.21 -10.35
N LEU A 44 -8.43 -5.21 -9.62
CA LEU A 44 -7.41 -4.31 -10.15
C LEU A 44 -6.07 -5.02 -10.43
N SER A 45 -5.70 -6.00 -9.60
CA SER A 45 -4.53 -6.86 -9.82
C SER A 45 -4.63 -7.61 -11.15
N LEU A 46 -5.79 -8.23 -11.42
CA LEU A 46 -6.02 -8.95 -12.68
C LEU A 46 -6.11 -8.00 -13.87
N GLN A 47 -6.77 -6.85 -13.70
CA GLN A 47 -6.96 -5.86 -14.76
C GLN A 47 -5.64 -5.23 -15.22
N HIS A 48 -4.73 -4.94 -14.30
CA HIS A 48 -3.51 -4.19 -14.56
C HIS A 48 -2.23 -5.03 -14.47
N GLY A 49 -2.33 -6.32 -14.10
CA GLY A 49 -1.17 -7.20 -13.92
C GLY A 49 -0.34 -6.85 -12.67
N LEU A 50 -0.92 -6.15 -11.70
CA LEU A 50 -0.23 -5.71 -10.48
C LEU A 50 -0.04 -6.88 -9.52
N ALA A 51 1.05 -6.91 -8.77
CA ALA A 51 1.16 -7.81 -7.64
C ALA A 51 0.18 -7.39 -6.53
N MET A 52 -0.08 -8.30 -5.59
CA MET A 52 -1.08 -8.10 -4.54
C MET A 52 -0.84 -6.81 -3.75
N ALA A 53 0.41 -6.46 -3.45
CA ALA A 53 0.73 -5.29 -2.63
C ALA A 53 0.44 -3.98 -3.36
N GLU A 54 0.86 -3.85 -4.63
CA GLU A 54 0.60 -2.66 -5.44
C GLU A 54 -0.91 -2.51 -5.69
N ALA A 55 -1.61 -3.62 -5.97
CA ALA A 55 -3.05 -3.62 -6.16
C ALA A 55 -3.81 -3.20 -4.90
N MET A 56 -3.37 -3.62 -3.70
CA MET A 56 -3.95 -3.19 -2.44
C MET A 56 -3.79 -1.68 -2.21
N VAL A 57 -2.60 -1.13 -2.51
CA VAL A 57 -2.33 0.31 -2.40
C VAL A 57 -3.21 1.08 -3.38
N TYR A 58 -3.23 0.64 -4.64
CA TYR A 58 -4.01 1.26 -5.69
C TYR A 58 -5.52 1.22 -5.39
N ALA A 59 -6.06 0.06 -4.99
CA ALA A 59 -7.45 -0.08 -4.56
C ALA A 59 -7.82 0.88 -3.43
N THR A 60 -6.92 1.07 -2.46
CA THR A 60 -7.14 2.02 -1.36
C THR A 60 -7.25 3.46 -1.88
N GLY A 61 -6.39 3.86 -2.82
CA GLY A 61 -6.46 5.18 -3.46
C GLY A 61 -7.76 5.38 -4.25
N ARG A 62 -8.17 4.35 -5.01
CA ARG A 62 -9.44 4.35 -5.77
C ARG A 62 -10.66 4.47 -4.86
N ASP A 63 -10.72 3.68 -3.79
CA ASP A 63 -11.85 3.66 -2.83
C ASP A 63 -11.96 4.96 -2.04
N GLN A 64 -10.84 5.61 -1.75
CA GLN A 64 -10.80 6.88 -1.02
C GLN A 64 -10.83 8.12 -1.94
N GLU A 65 -10.90 7.93 -3.27
CA GLU A 65 -10.88 9.00 -4.28
C GLU A 65 -9.66 9.93 -4.14
N VAL A 66 -8.48 9.36 -3.86
CA VAL A 66 -7.22 10.10 -3.69
C VAL A 66 -6.14 9.61 -4.66
N GLU A 67 -5.20 10.50 -4.95
CA GLU A 67 -4.03 10.16 -5.76
C GLU A 67 -3.07 9.25 -4.98
N VAL A 68 -2.53 8.23 -5.67
CA VAL A 68 -1.43 7.41 -5.15
C VAL A 68 -0.11 8.01 -5.59
N ILE A 69 0.69 8.48 -4.64
CA ILE A 69 2.06 8.92 -4.89
C ILE A 69 2.99 7.72 -4.72
N THR A 70 3.75 7.39 -5.77
CA THR A 70 4.61 6.21 -5.75
C THR A 70 5.88 6.42 -6.58
N GLY A 71 6.97 5.76 -6.16
CA GLY A 71 8.19 5.59 -6.96
C GLY A 71 8.26 4.24 -7.66
N ASP A 72 7.20 3.43 -7.57
CA ASP A 72 7.09 2.15 -8.25
C ASP A 72 6.60 2.32 -9.69
N ALA A 73 7.39 1.84 -10.65
CA ALA A 73 7.10 1.97 -12.06
C ALA A 73 5.95 1.05 -12.51
N ASP A 74 5.64 0.00 -11.75
CA ASP A 74 4.52 -0.90 -12.09
C ASP A 74 3.15 -0.21 -12.00
N LEU A 75 3.09 0.92 -11.28
CA LEU A 75 1.89 1.76 -11.16
C LEU A 75 1.91 2.97 -12.10
N GLU A 76 3.01 3.21 -12.83
CA GLU A 76 3.17 4.38 -13.69
C GLU A 76 2.12 4.38 -14.82
N GLY A 77 1.44 5.51 -15.01
CA GLY A 77 0.44 5.69 -16.05
C GLY A 77 -0.97 5.17 -15.71
N LEU A 78 -1.17 4.62 -14.52
CA LEU A 78 -2.52 4.31 -14.04
C LEU A 78 -3.29 5.60 -13.67
N PRO A 79 -4.63 5.61 -13.82
CA PRO A 79 -5.48 6.73 -13.40
C PRO A 79 -5.25 7.10 -11.93
N ASP A 80 -5.14 8.39 -11.63
CA ASP A 80 -4.95 8.92 -10.28
C ASP A 80 -3.67 8.39 -9.58
N VAL A 81 -2.63 8.10 -10.37
CA VAL A 81 -1.28 7.81 -9.86
C VAL A 81 -0.32 8.93 -10.24
N VAL A 82 0.38 9.47 -9.24
CA VAL A 82 1.47 10.43 -9.41
C VAL A 82 2.79 9.69 -9.20
N TYR A 83 3.47 9.42 -10.31
CA TYR A 83 4.79 8.78 -10.27
C TYR A 83 5.89 9.81 -9.94
N SER A 84 6.72 9.52 -8.93
CA SER A 84 7.84 10.35 -8.51
C SER A 84 9.15 9.54 -8.49
N LYS A 85 10.12 9.97 -9.28
CA LYS A 85 11.49 9.41 -9.31
C LYS A 85 12.36 9.87 -8.15
#